data_AF-A0A8T3DPY6-F1
#
_entry.id   AF-A0A8T3DPY6-F1
#
_cell.length_a   1.000
_cell.length_b   1.000
_cell.length_c   1.000
_cell.angle_alpha   90.00
_cell.angle_beta   90.00
_cell.angle_gamma   90.00
#
_symmetry.space_group_name_H-M   'P 1'
#
loop_
_entity.id
_entity.type
_entity.pdbx_description
1 polymer ?
#
loop_
_entity_poly.entity_id
_entity_poly.type
_entity_poly.pdbx_seq_one_letter_code
_entity_poly.pdbx_strand_id
1 'polypeptide(L)'
;MFGWNKNSWSLYCYKHRYSVWHNNNQTDIPALPSPYRRVGVYDGGEGVCVYRVGVCVDRPAGTLSFYSISDSDTLTLLHRFHTNFTEHTPLCAGFGGYGPNTSVSLCQLE
;
A
#
# COMPACT_ATOMS: atom_id res chain seq x y z
N MET A 1 4.80 -5.79 -13.76
CA MET A 1 4.78 -5.22 -12.40
C MET A 1 3.54 -4.34 -12.26
N PHE A 2 2.87 -4.33 -11.11
CA PHE A 2 1.69 -3.47 -10.90
C PHE A 2 2.08 -1.99 -10.88
N GLY A 3 1.27 -1.12 -11.49
CA GLY A 3 1.50 0.33 -11.58
C GLY A 3 2.31 0.77 -12.81
N TRP A 4 2.85 -0.16 -13.60
CA TRP A 4 3.63 0.14 -14.82
C TRP A 4 2.80 0.26 -16.09
N ASN A 5 1.47 0.29 -15.96
CA ASN A 5 0.56 0.50 -17.08
C ASN A 5 -0.67 1.28 -16.62
N LYS A 6 -1.46 1.76 -17.57
CA LYS A 6 -2.68 2.54 -17.34
C LYS A 6 -3.83 1.77 -16.66
N ASN A 7 -3.73 0.44 -16.54
CA ASN A 7 -4.79 -0.42 -16.00
C ASN A 7 -4.45 -0.93 -14.59
N SER A 8 -3.40 -0.41 -13.96
CA SER A 8 -2.99 -0.85 -12.64
C SER A 8 -2.52 0.30 -11.78
N TRP A 9 -2.75 0.14 -10.48
CA TRP A 9 -2.36 1.06 -9.42
C TRP A 9 -1.68 0.21 -8.36
N SER A 10 -0.59 0.72 -7.79
CA SER A 10 0.08 0.00 -6.71
C SER A 10 0.63 0.96 -5.67
N LEU A 11 0.66 0.47 -4.43
CA LEU A 11 1.40 1.05 -3.33
C LEU A 11 2.67 0.22 -3.15
N TYR A 12 3.82 0.86 -3.19
CA TYR A 12 5.11 0.25 -2.94
C TYR A 12 5.64 0.74 -1.59
N CYS A 13 5.99 -0.21 -0.73
CA CYS A 13 6.49 0.04 0.62
C CYS A 13 7.95 -0.38 0.69
N TYR A 14 8.84 0.55 1.08
CA TYR A 14 10.26 0.25 1.24
C TYR A 14 10.88 1.09 2.36
N LYS A 15 11.53 0.40 3.31
CA LYS A 15 12.11 0.96 4.54
C LYS A 15 11.14 1.83 5.37
N HIS A 16 11.12 3.13 5.12
CA HIS A 16 10.32 4.13 5.87
C HIS A 16 9.51 5.00 4.92
N ARG A 17 9.32 4.54 3.67
CA ARG A 17 8.72 5.33 2.60
C ARG A 17 7.62 4.54 1.92
N TYR A 18 6.61 5.29 1.52
CA TYR A 18 5.58 4.83 0.60
C TYR A 18 5.76 5.56 -0.73
N SER A 19 5.55 4.84 -1.81
CA SER A 19 5.39 5.44 -3.12
C SER A 19 4.20 4.79 -3.80
N VAL A 20 3.50 5.56 -4.63
CA VAL A 20 2.43 5.02 -5.46
C VAL A 20 2.86 5.01 -6.91
N TRP A 21 2.41 3.99 -7.64
CA TRP A 21 2.72 3.81 -9.04
C TRP A 21 1.45 3.69 -9.86
N HIS A 22 1.41 4.40 -10.97
CA HIS A 22 0.38 4.28 -11.98
C HIS A 22 0.92 4.71 -13.35
N ASN A 23 0.61 3.95 -14.40
CA ASN A 23 1.03 4.25 -15.77
C ASN A 23 2.53 4.59 -15.91
N ASN A 24 3.39 3.83 -15.21
CA ASN A 24 4.83 4.02 -15.20
C ASN A 24 5.31 5.34 -14.57
N ASN A 25 4.43 6.03 -13.83
CA ASN A 25 4.77 7.20 -13.04
C ASN A 25 4.82 6.83 -11.56
N GLN A 26 5.92 7.17 -10.90
CA GLN A 26 6.10 7.03 -9.46
C GLN A 26 5.85 8.37 -8.77
N THR A 27 5.04 8.35 -7.73
CA THR A 27 4.88 9.49 -6.82
C THR A 27 5.27 9.06 -5.42
N ASP A 28 6.32 9.69 -4.88
CA ASP A 28 6.72 9.48 -3.49
C ASP A 28 5.71 10.17 -2.56
N ILE A 29 5.25 9.44 -1.54
CA ILE A 29 4.38 9.99 -0.52
C ILE A 29 5.27 10.68 0.52
N PRO A 30 4.99 11.95 0.88
CA PRO A 30 5.74 12.66 1.91
C PRO A 30 5.81 11.86 3.22
N ALA A 31 6.89 12.06 3.98
CA ALA A 31 7.09 11.35 5.23
C ALA A 31 5.92 11.60 6.20
N LEU A 32 5.16 10.55 6.48
CA LEU A 32 4.12 10.53 7.51
C LEU A 32 4.73 10.09 8.85
N PRO A 33 4.15 10.48 10.00
CA PRO A 33 4.57 9.96 11.30
C PRO A 33 4.58 8.43 11.25
N SER A 34 5.75 7.84 11.58
CA SER A 34 6.11 6.44 11.28
C SER A 34 4.97 5.44 11.52
N PRO A 35 4.29 4.96 10.46
CA PRO A 35 3.20 3.97 10.59
C PRO A 35 3.71 2.53 10.48
N TYR A 36 5.03 2.32 10.33
CA TYR A 36 5.63 0.99 10.30
C TYR A 36 6.20 0.61 11.67
N ARG A 37 6.02 -0.65 12.04
CA ARG A 37 6.61 -1.23 13.26
C ARG A 37 7.96 -1.81 12.90
N ARG A 38 9.02 -1.48 13.65
CA ARG A 38 10.25 -2.28 13.67
C ARG A 38 10.03 -3.42 14.66
N VAL A 39 9.93 -4.65 14.18
CA VAL A 39 9.82 -5.82 15.04
C VAL A 39 11.17 -6.49 15.13
N GLY A 40 11.76 -6.43 16.33
CA GLY A 40 13.03 -7.06 16.66
C GLY A 40 14.26 -6.31 16.13
N VAL A 41 15.38 -6.52 16.83
CA VAL A 41 16.74 -6.34 16.35
C VAL A 41 17.35 -7.73 16.48
N TYR A 42 17.61 -8.43 15.38
CA TYR A 42 18.45 -9.62 15.47
C TYR A 42 19.89 -9.15 15.68
N ASP A 43 20.67 -9.91 16.43
CA ASP A 43 22.06 -9.58 16.76
C ASP A 43 22.85 -9.38 15.44
N GLY A 44 23.04 -8.11 15.04
CA GLY A 44 23.70 -7.70 13.79
C GLY A 44 22.85 -7.38 12.55
N GLY A 45 21.49 -7.41 12.57
CA GLY A 45 20.66 -7.28 11.36
C GLY A 45 19.50 -6.27 11.45
N GLU A 46 19.27 -5.49 10.39
CA GLU A 46 18.18 -4.50 10.27
C GLU A 46 16.83 -5.09 10.72
N GLY A 47 16.10 -4.36 11.59
CA GLY A 47 14.81 -4.81 12.12
C GLY A 47 13.74 -5.00 11.04
N VAL A 48 12.79 -5.92 11.29
CA VAL A 48 11.71 -6.22 10.34
C VAL A 48 10.77 -5.03 10.25
N CYS A 49 10.57 -4.50 9.04
CA CYS A 49 9.60 -3.44 8.78
C CYS A 49 8.22 -4.05 8.51
N VAL A 50 7.26 -3.80 9.39
CA VAL A 50 5.87 -4.27 9.22
C VAL A 50 5.00 -3.12 8.74
N TYR A 51 4.25 -3.36 7.67
CA TYR A 51 3.29 -2.41 7.10
C TYR A 51 1.88 -3.00 7.20
N ARG A 52 0.95 -2.25 7.80
CA ARG A 52 -0.49 -2.54 7.69
C ARG A 52 -1.10 -1.50 6.76
N VAL A 53 -1.73 -1.96 5.69
CA VAL A 53 -2.30 -1.10 4.65
C VAL A 53 -3.74 -1.48 4.36
N GLY A 54 -4.58 -0.46 4.20
CA GLY A 54 -5.96 -0.59 3.77
C GLY A 54 -6.13 -0.11 2.33
N VAL A 55 -7.01 -0.76 1.58
CA VAL A 55 -7.37 -0.35 0.22
C VAL A 55 -8.88 -0.17 0.16
N CYS A 56 -9.33 1.01 -0.28
CA CYS A 56 -10.74 1.31 -0.48
C CYS A 56 -10.99 1.63 -1.95
N VAL A 57 -12.02 1.01 -2.53
CA VAL A 57 -12.49 1.28 -3.88
C VAL A 57 -13.91 1.81 -3.80
N ASP A 58 -14.08 3.08 -4.16
CA ASP A 58 -15.37 3.73 -4.27
C ASP A 58 -15.69 3.89 -5.76
N ARG A 59 -16.56 3.01 -6.29
CA ARG A 59 -16.92 3.03 -7.72
C ARG A 59 -17.81 4.23 -8.06
N PRO A 60 -18.87 4.56 -7.29
CA PRO A 60 -19.67 5.75 -7.56
C PRO A 60 -18.85 7.05 -7.58
N ALA A 61 -17.91 7.22 -6.64
CA ALA A 61 -17.06 8.40 -6.61
C ALA A 61 -15.88 8.33 -7.60
N GLY A 62 -15.61 7.16 -8.20
CA GLY A 62 -14.48 6.95 -9.09
C GLY A 62 -13.14 7.11 -8.37
N THR A 63 -12.97 6.48 -7.21
CA THR A 63 -11.72 6.60 -6.45
C THR A 63 -11.14 5.26 -5.98
N LEU A 64 -9.81 5.23 -5.93
CA LEU A 64 -9.02 4.19 -5.28
C LEU A 64 -8.13 4.85 -4.24
N SER A 65 -8.34 4.52 -2.97
CA SER A 65 -7.61 5.13 -1.85
C SER A 65 -6.78 4.08 -1.11
N PHE A 66 -5.52 4.43 -0.86
CA PHE A 66 -4.61 3.66 0.00
C PHE A 66 -4.50 4.32 1.36
N TYR A 67 -4.50 3.51 2.42
CA TYR A 67 -4.36 3.95 3.81
C TYR A 67 -3.25 3.18 4.51
N SER A 68 -2.53 3.84 5.42
CA SER A 68 -1.77 3.14 6.45
C SER A 68 -2.64 2.96 7.69
N ILE A 69 -2.49 1.83 8.35
CA ILE A 69 -3.25 1.47 9.55
C ILE A 69 -2.27 1.39 10.73
N SER A 70 -2.49 2.18 11.78
CA SER A 70 -1.68 2.14 13.00
C SER A 70 -2.00 0.91 13.87
N ASP A 71 -1.23 0.71 14.94
CA ASP A 71 -1.53 -0.33 15.95
C ASP A 71 -2.85 -0.06 16.72
N SER A 72 -3.33 1.19 16.73
CA SER A 72 -4.64 1.60 17.26
C SER A 72 -5.75 1.59 16.20
N ASP A 73 -5.56 0.86 15.11
CA ASP A 73 -6.45 0.75 13.94
C ASP A 73 -6.88 2.11 13.34
N THR A 74 -6.05 3.13 13.52
CA THR A 74 -6.31 4.46 12.98
C THR A 74 -5.88 4.51 11.52
N LEU A 75 -6.80 4.90 10.64
CA LEU A 75 -6.57 5.04 9.21
C LEU A 75 -5.95 6.40 8.89
N THR A 76 -4.79 6.40 8.24
CA THR A 76 -4.19 7.61 7.66
C THR A 76 -4.18 7.47 6.14
N LEU A 77 -4.81 8.43 5.44
CA LEU A 77 -4.83 8.43 3.96
C LEU A 77 -3.42 8.65 3.43
N LEU A 78 -2.93 7.69 2.64
CA LEU A 78 -1.64 7.77 1.96
C LEU A 78 -1.78 8.47 0.62
N HIS A 79 -2.73 8.01 -0.19
CA HIS A 79 -2.96 8.54 -1.53
C HIS A 79 -4.35 8.17 -2.02
N ARG A 80 -4.90 9.02 -2.91
CA ARG A 80 -6.16 8.80 -3.60
C ARG A 80 -5.97 9.00 -5.09
N PHE A 81 -6.16 7.94 -5.86
CA PHE A 81 -6.31 8.02 -7.29
C PHE A 81 -7.76 8.36 -7.64
N HIS A 82 -7.92 9.28 -8.58
CA HIS A 82 -9.19 9.48 -9.28
C HIS A 82 -9.16 8.62 -10.54
N THR A 83 -10.15 7.77 -10.68
CA THR A 83 -10.24 6.78 -11.75
C THR A 83 -11.66 6.73 -12.28
N ASN A 84 -11.82 6.43 -13.55
CA ASN A 84 -13.15 6.23 -14.14
C ASN A 84 -13.54 4.75 -14.06
N PHE A 85 -13.47 4.16 -12.86
CA PHE A 85 -14.02 2.81 -12.69
C PHE A 85 -15.49 2.85 -13.03
N THR A 86 -15.88 2.11 -14.07
CA THR A 86 -17.29 1.85 -14.25
C THR A 86 -17.71 0.85 -13.19
N GLU A 87 -18.98 0.90 -12.78
CA GLU A 87 -19.55 -0.03 -11.81
C GLU A 87 -19.23 -1.49 -12.18
N HIS A 88 -19.18 -1.81 -13.47
CA HIS A 88 -18.92 -3.13 -14.03
C HIS A 88 -17.45 -3.46 -14.32
N THR A 89 -16.50 -2.57 -14.03
CA THR A 89 -15.07 -2.86 -14.28
C THR A 89 -14.57 -3.88 -13.25
N PRO A 90 -14.14 -5.09 -13.64
CA PRO A 90 -13.55 -6.03 -12.70
C PRO A 90 -12.20 -5.49 -12.20
N LEU A 91 -11.99 -5.57 -10.89
CA LEU A 91 -10.73 -5.22 -10.24
C LEU A 91 -10.24 -6.41 -9.45
N CYS A 92 -8.96 -6.73 -9.62
CA CYS A 92 -8.29 -7.79 -8.89
C CYS A 92 -7.30 -7.18 -7.89
N ALA A 93 -7.32 -7.67 -6.66
CA ALA A 93 -6.24 -7.40 -5.71
C ALA A 93 -4.98 -8.18 -6.12
N GLY A 94 -3.84 -7.51 -6.12
CA GLY A 94 -2.54 -8.10 -6.43
C GLY A 94 -1.52 -7.76 -5.37
N PHE A 95 -0.70 -8.74 -4.99
CA PHE A 95 0.34 -8.60 -3.97
C PHE A 95 1.67 -9.05 -4.55
N GLY A 96 2.75 -8.37 -4.19
CA GLY A 96 4.10 -8.71 -4.64
C GLY A 96 5.13 -8.24 -3.62
N GLY A 97 6.15 -9.07 -3.42
CA GLY A 97 7.30 -8.76 -2.58
C GLY A 97 8.59 -8.76 -3.40
N TYR A 98 9.55 -7.94 -3.00
CA TYR A 98 10.88 -7.92 -3.62
C TYR A 98 11.95 -8.18 -2.56
N GLY A 99 12.69 -9.26 -2.73
CA GLY A 99 13.80 -9.64 -1.85
C GLY A 99 13.48 -10.78 -0.88
N PRO A 100 14.53 -11.30 -0.21
CA PRO A 100 14.38 -12.35 0.78
C PRO A 100 13.54 -11.89 1.98
N ASN A 101 12.86 -12.83 2.63
CA ASN A 101 12.08 -12.58 3.86
C ASN A 101 10.93 -11.57 3.72
N THR A 102 10.40 -11.36 2.51
CA THR A 102 9.16 -10.58 2.31
C THR A 102 7.95 -11.50 2.37
N SER A 103 6.97 -11.15 3.19
CA SER A 103 5.68 -11.86 3.27
C SER A 103 4.52 -10.88 3.27
N VAL A 104 3.36 -11.35 2.85
CA VAL A 104 2.09 -10.61 2.88
C VAL A 104 1.03 -11.53 3.46
N SER A 105 0.22 -10.99 4.36
CA SER A 105 -0.96 -11.66 4.91
C SER A 105 -2.18 -10.76 4.75
N LEU A 106 -3.34 -11.39 4.58
CA LEU A 106 -4.63 -10.70 4.59
C LEU A 106 -5.14 -10.65 6.03
N CYS A 107 -5.44 -9.46 6.52
CA CYS A 107 -6.10 -9.29 7.81
C CYS A 107 -7.62 -9.33 7.59
N GLN A 108 -8.33 -10.06 8.44
CA GLN A 108 -9.78 -9.90 8.57
C GLN A 108 -10.05 -8.68 9.44
N LEU A 109 -11.00 -7.84 9.02
CA LEU A 109 -11.64 -6.88 9.91
C LEU A 109 -12.73 -7.65 10.65
N GLU A 110 -12.63 -7.74 11.98
CA GLU A 110 -13.74 -8.21 12.84
C GLU A 110 -14.78 -7.11 13.05
#